data_AF-A0A699Z9S9-F1
#
_entry.id   AF-A0A699Z9S9-F1
#
_cell.length_a   1.000
_cell.length_b   1.000
_cell.length_c   1.000
_cell.angle_alpha   90.00
_cell.angle_beta   90.00
_cell.angle_gamma   90.00
#
_symmetry.space_group_name_H-M   'P 1'
#
loop_
_entity.id
_entity.type
_entity.pdbx_description
1 polymer ?
#
loop_
_entity_poly.entity_id
_entity_poly.type
_entity_poly.pdbx_seq_one_letter_code
_entity_poly.pdbx_strand_id
1 'polypeptide(L)'
;MQGEVSTAALFTYMNPLEYPSIVRSFIGKVPEAEVLLAAQLAQVPRIGNSPTFISVRDFRKLAPVWYNTTMEVFADPKAYSAWNWIVEMYGYTLATYRTGLHKGLSFLAHPPFDDNLVNEAGQPYYLMHLTYPMRYNSSGKIVETLEEADWFFDKRSYGARPPPRNLPLPPAFVNNGLVALVINMLNEATNAIPCWDEGLAFY
;
A
#
# COMPACT_ATOMS: atom_id res chain seq x y z
N MET A 1 -19.56 7.74 -7.52
CA MET A 1 -18.35 7.41 -8.31
C MET A 1 -18.76 6.40 -9.38
N GLN A 2 -18.51 6.66 -10.67
CA GLN A 2 -18.95 5.76 -11.76
C GLN A 2 -18.06 4.50 -11.93
N GLY A 3 -17.13 4.21 -11.00
CA GLY A 3 -16.28 3.01 -11.05
C GLY A 3 -15.25 2.98 -12.19
N GLU A 4 -15.07 4.10 -12.90
CA GLU A 4 -14.25 4.16 -14.11
C GLU A 4 -12.78 4.53 -13.86
N VAL A 5 -12.43 4.98 -12.65
CA VAL A 5 -11.08 5.41 -12.29
C VAL A 5 -10.42 4.36 -11.41
N SER A 6 -9.23 3.89 -11.82
CA SER A 6 -8.44 2.92 -11.05
C SER A 6 -7.86 3.54 -9.78
N THR A 7 -7.53 2.72 -8.80
CA THR A 7 -6.64 3.10 -7.70
C THR A 7 -5.84 1.89 -7.26
N ALA A 8 -4.67 2.12 -6.69
CA ALA A 8 -3.81 1.09 -6.16
C ALA A 8 -3.14 1.62 -4.89
N ALA A 9 -2.88 0.73 -3.95
CA ALA A 9 -2.19 1.08 -2.73
C ALA A 9 -0.80 1.66 -3.01
N LEU A 10 -0.47 2.70 -2.25
CA LEU A 10 0.87 3.26 -2.21
C LEU A 10 1.74 2.36 -1.35
N PHE A 11 2.94 2.06 -1.85
CA PHE A 11 3.93 1.30 -1.09
C PHE A 11 5.07 2.24 -0.73
N THR A 12 5.19 2.55 0.56
CA THR A 12 6.14 3.56 1.06
C THR A 12 7.60 3.18 0.83
N TYR A 13 7.90 1.89 0.73
CA TYR A 13 9.23 1.36 0.41
C TYR A 13 9.55 1.36 -1.10
N MET A 14 8.60 1.72 -1.97
CA MET A 14 8.84 1.86 -3.41
C MET A 14 9.13 3.32 -3.75
N ASN A 15 10.28 3.57 -4.36
CA ASN A 15 10.62 4.90 -4.86
C ASN A 15 11.28 4.81 -6.25
N PRO A 16 10.50 4.91 -7.34
CA PRO A 16 11.05 4.92 -8.70
C PRO A 16 12.10 6.02 -8.93
N LEU A 17 12.01 7.16 -8.22
CA LEU A 17 12.94 8.28 -8.36
C LEU A 17 14.36 7.98 -7.83
N GLU A 18 14.53 6.97 -6.98
CA GLU A 18 15.87 6.52 -6.56
C GLU A 18 16.59 5.71 -7.64
N TYR A 19 15.86 5.24 -8.66
CA TYR A 19 16.38 4.38 -9.71
C TYR A 19 16.14 4.96 -11.12
N PRO A 20 16.49 6.22 -11.39
CA PRO A 20 16.09 6.92 -12.61
C PRO A 20 16.59 6.25 -13.89
N SER A 21 17.81 5.70 -13.88
CA SER A 21 18.41 5.00 -15.02
C SER A 21 17.72 3.67 -15.32
N ILE A 22 17.32 2.93 -14.29
CA ILE A 22 16.60 1.66 -14.42
C ILE A 22 15.18 1.96 -14.92
N VAL A 23 14.45 2.88 -14.27
CA VAL A 23 13.09 3.28 -14.66
C VAL A 23 13.04 3.76 -16.11
N ARG A 24 14.01 4.60 -16.52
CA ARG A 24 14.16 5.08 -17.91
C ARG A 24 14.18 3.96 -18.94
N SER A 25 14.70 2.78 -18.57
CA SER A 25 14.81 1.64 -19.48
C SER A 25 13.46 0.96 -19.77
N PHE A 26 12.44 1.18 -18.93
CA PHE A 26 11.15 0.49 -19.01
C PHE A 26 9.95 1.39 -19.32
N ILE A 27 10.05 2.71 -19.16
CA ILE A 27 8.91 3.63 -19.34
C ILE A 27 8.63 4.05 -20.80
N GLY A 28 9.40 3.54 -21.76
CA GLY A 28 9.22 3.78 -23.19
C GLY A 28 9.99 5.00 -23.70
N LYS A 29 9.37 5.80 -24.59
CA LYS A 29 10.03 6.98 -25.17
C LYS A 29 10.34 8.01 -24.08
N VAL A 30 11.60 8.42 -24.04
CA VAL A 30 12.13 9.41 -23.08
C VAL A 30 12.71 10.61 -23.84
N PRO A 31 12.38 11.86 -23.44
CA PRO A 31 12.99 13.06 -23.99
C PRO A 31 14.51 13.09 -23.82
N GLU A 32 15.20 13.73 -24.76
CA GLU A 32 16.65 13.97 -24.64
C GLU A 32 16.98 15.05 -23.59
N ALA A 33 16.09 16.03 -23.41
CA ALA A 33 16.30 17.11 -22.44
C ALA A 33 16.10 16.61 -21.00
N GLU A 34 17.13 16.74 -20.17
CA GLU A 34 17.16 16.26 -18.77
C GLU A 34 16.00 16.82 -17.92
N VAL A 35 15.61 18.08 -18.10
CA VAL A 35 14.47 18.68 -17.37
C VAL A 35 13.16 17.96 -17.71
N LEU A 36 12.96 17.58 -18.97
CA LEU A 36 11.77 16.86 -19.40
C LEU A 36 11.79 15.40 -18.93
N LEU A 37 12.98 14.78 -18.87
CA LEU A 37 13.16 13.45 -18.29
C LEU A 37 12.81 13.43 -16.80
N ALA A 38 13.30 14.39 -16.02
CA ALA A 38 12.99 14.49 -14.59
C ALA A 38 11.47 14.66 -14.35
N ALA A 39 10.82 15.52 -15.14
CA ALA A 39 9.37 15.70 -15.08
C ALA A 39 8.59 14.45 -15.49
N GLN A 40 9.13 13.64 -16.40
CA GLN A 40 8.53 12.37 -16.81
C GLN A 40 8.67 11.30 -15.72
N LEU A 41 9.87 11.17 -15.13
CA LEU A 41 10.14 10.23 -14.04
C LEU A 41 9.29 10.52 -12.81
N ALA A 42 9.05 11.80 -12.50
CA ALA A 42 8.16 12.23 -11.40
C ALA A 42 6.70 11.79 -11.57
N GLN A 43 6.27 11.40 -12.77
CA GLN A 43 4.92 10.89 -13.02
C GLN A 43 4.80 9.38 -12.82
N VAL A 44 5.91 8.67 -12.62
CA VAL A 44 5.89 7.23 -12.33
C VAL A 44 5.41 7.03 -10.89
N PRO A 45 4.25 6.38 -10.67
CA PRO A 45 3.64 6.29 -9.34
C PRO A 45 4.41 5.36 -8.40
N ARG A 46 4.17 5.48 -7.10
CA ARG A 46 4.68 4.56 -6.05
C ARG A 46 3.64 3.51 -5.67
N ILE A 47 3.06 2.83 -6.66
CA ILE A 47 1.94 1.90 -6.47
C ILE A 47 2.31 0.45 -6.76
N GLY A 48 1.62 -0.50 -6.13
CA GLY A 48 1.79 -1.92 -6.42
C GLY A 48 0.49 -2.55 -6.88
N ASN A 49 0.53 -3.85 -7.16
CA ASN A 49 -0.60 -4.60 -7.69
C ASN A 49 -1.66 -4.95 -6.64
N SER A 50 -1.42 -4.78 -5.33
CA SER A 50 -2.36 -5.20 -4.28
C SER A 50 -2.35 -4.32 -3.03
N PRO A 51 -3.51 -3.83 -2.54
CA PRO A 51 -4.81 -3.87 -3.17
C PRO A 51 -4.87 -2.90 -4.36
N THR A 52 -5.58 -3.32 -5.40
CA THR A 52 -5.87 -2.53 -6.59
C THR A 52 -7.36 -2.60 -6.87
N PHE A 53 -7.96 -1.46 -7.18
CA PHE A 53 -9.28 -1.36 -7.76
C PHE A 53 -9.14 -0.87 -9.19
N ILE A 54 -9.63 -1.67 -10.14
CA ILE A 54 -9.55 -1.36 -11.56
C ILE A 54 -10.76 -1.95 -12.26
N SER A 55 -11.29 -1.23 -13.25
CA SER A 55 -12.38 -1.75 -14.08
C SER A 55 -11.91 -2.97 -14.88
N VAL A 56 -12.80 -3.93 -15.15
CA VAL A 56 -12.47 -5.09 -15.99
C VAL A 56 -11.96 -4.65 -17.38
N ARG A 57 -12.53 -3.57 -17.93
CA ARG A 57 -12.11 -2.98 -19.20
C ARG A 57 -10.64 -2.55 -19.17
N ASP A 58 -10.24 -1.82 -18.14
CA ASP A 58 -8.88 -1.29 -18.04
C ASP A 58 -7.88 -2.35 -17.57
N PHE A 59 -8.32 -3.32 -16.76
CA PHE A 59 -7.50 -4.49 -16.43
C PHE A 59 -7.17 -5.32 -17.66
N ARG A 60 -8.11 -5.52 -18.60
CA ARG A 60 -7.83 -6.20 -19.88
C ARG A 60 -6.75 -5.50 -20.71
N LYS A 61 -6.66 -4.16 -20.63
CA LYS A 61 -5.60 -3.39 -21.28
C LYS A 61 -4.27 -3.52 -20.53
N LEU A 62 -4.33 -3.46 -19.19
CA LEU A 62 -3.15 -3.47 -18.33
C LEU A 62 -2.47 -4.84 -18.27
N ALA A 63 -3.23 -5.92 -18.09
CA ALA A 63 -2.72 -7.27 -17.82
C ALA A 63 -1.63 -7.74 -18.80
N PRO A 64 -1.79 -7.66 -20.14
CA PRO A 64 -0.72 -8.09 -21.05
C PRO A 64 0.53 -7.18 -20.97
N VAL A 65 0.35 -5.87 -20.76
CA VAL A 65 1.48 -4.94 -20.59
C VAL A 65 2.20 -5.20 -19.28
N TRP A 66 1.46 -5.45 -18.20
CA TRP A 66 2.01 -5.78 -16.90
C TRP A 66 2.80 -7.08 -16.94
N TYR A 67 2.25 -8.15 -17.51
CA TYR A 67 2.97 -9.41 -17.67
C TYR A 67 4.30 -9.21 -18.41
N ASN A 68 4.27 -8.58 -19.59
CA ASN A 68 5.48 -8.37 -20.39
C ASN A 68 6.48 -7.46 -19.66
N THR A 69 6.03 -6.37 -19.03
CA THR A 69 6.90 -5.45 -18.29
C THR A 69 7.56 -6.16 -17.11
N THR A 70 6.82 -6.99 -16.38
CA THR A 70 7.38 -7.77 -15.27
C THR A 70 8.43 -8.77 -15.77
N MET A 71 8.21 -9.42 -16.91
CA MET A 71 9.22 -10.31 -17.52
C MET A 71 10.46 -9.56 -17.99
N GLU A 72 10.29 -8.38 -18.59
CA GLU A 72 11.39 -7.49 -18.99
C GLU A 72 12.23 -7.07 -17.76
N VAL A 73 11.57 -6.64 -16.69
CA VAL A 73 12.23 -6.25 -15.43
C VAL A 73 12.93 -7.43 -14.78
N PHE A 74 12.30 -8.61 -14.77
CA PHE A 74 12.88 -9.81 -14.17
C PHE A 74 14.12 -10.29 -14.93
N ALA A 75 14.13 -10.13 -16.27
CA ALA A 75 15.26 -10.52 -17.12
C ALA A 75 16.44 -9.54 -17.05
N ASP A 76 16.23 -8.30 -16.59
CA ASP A 76 17.30 -7.30 -16.46
C ASP A 76 18.06 -7.46 -15.13
N PRO A 77 19.36 -7.79 -15.13
CA PRO A 77 20.12 -8.02 -13.91
C PRO A 77 20.24 -6.78 -13.01
N LYS A 78 20.25 -5.57 -13.58
CA LYS A 78 20.35 -4.33 -12.80
C LYS A 78 19.04 -4.04 -12.09
N ALA A 79 17.91 -4.20 -12.79
CA ALA A 79 16.59 -4.03 -12.22
C ALA A 79 16.31 -5.08 -11.15
N TYR A 80 16.61 -6.35 -11.44
CA TYR A 80 16.44 -7.45 -10.48
C TYR A 80 17.30 -7.24 -9.23
N SER A 81 18.58 -6.85 -9.38
CA SER A 81 19.44 -6.58 -8.23
C SER A 81 18.99 -5.36 -7.42
N ALA A 82 18.40 -4.35 -8.05
CA ALA A 82 17.95 -3.14 -7.38
C ALA A 82 16.64 -3.34 -6.61
N TRP A 83 15.68 -4.05 -7.20
CA TRP A 83 14.32 -4.17 -6.66
C TRP A 83 14.03 -5.53 -6.02
N ASN A 84 14.82 -6.56 -6.30
CA ASN A 84 14.77 -7.86 -5.64
C ASN A 84 13.34 -8.44 -5.55
N TRP A 85 12.82 -8.67 -4.34
CA TRP A 85 11.53 -9.33 -4.12
C TRP A 85 10.30 -8.49 -4.53
N ILE A 86 10.47 -7.18 -4.81
CA ILE A 86 9.38 -6.28 -5.23
C ILE A 86 9.36 -5.99 -6.74
N VAL A 87 10.07 -6.78 -7.56
CA VAL A 87 10.11 -6.61 -9.03
C VAL A 87 8.73 -6.64 -9.68
N GLU A 88 7.80 -7.48 -9.21
CA GLU A 88 6.44 -7.53 -9.75
C GLU A 88 5.66 -6.24 -9.49
N MET A 89 5.87 -5.61 -8.32
CA MET A 89 5.25 -4.33 -7.98
C MET A 89 5.81 -3.20 -8.85
N TYR A 90 7.11 -3.20 -9.12
CA TYR A 90 7.70 -2.27 -10.11
C TYR A 90 7.17 -2.54 -11.52
N GLY A 91 7.04 -3.80 -11.92
CA GLY A 91 6.41 -4.18 -13.19
C GLY A 91 4.99 -3.61 -13.33
N TYR A 92 4.19 -3.65 -12.26
CA TYR A 92 2.86 -3.05 -12.21
C TYR A 92 2.91 -1.51 -12.31
N THR A 93 3.77 -0.85 -11.53
CA THR A 93 3.98 0.61 -11.59
C THR A 93 4.36 1.07 -13.00
N LEU A 94 5.30 0.38 -13.64
CA LEU A 94 5.79 0.73 -14.97
C LEU A 94 4.71 0.47 -16.04
N ALA A 95 3.96 -0.63 -15.92
CA ALA A 95 2.88 -0.94 -16.86
C ALA A 95 1.69 0.02 -16.75
N THR A 96 1.30 0.43 -15.55
CA THR A 96 0.25 1.45 -15.34
C THR A 96 0.71 2.82 -15.87
N TYR A 97 1.99 3.13 -15.73
CA TYR A 97 2.58 4.31 -16.37
C TYR A 97 2.45 4.24 -17.90
N ARG A 98 2.96 3.16 -18.52
CA ARG A 98 2.95 2.93 -19.98
C ARG A 98 1.54 2.94 -20.60
N THR A 99 0.54 2.48 -19.85
CA THR A 99 -0.87 2.41 -20.30
C THR A 99 -1.67 3.66 -19.97
N GLY A 100 -1.09 4.63 -19.24
CA GLY A 100 -1.79 5.82 -18.77
C GLY A 100 -2.78 5.59 -17.62
N LEU A 101 -2.78 4.39 -17.03
CA LEU A 101 -3.69 3.97 -15.95
C LEU A 101 -3.18 4.25 -14.53
N HIS A 102 -2.04 4.95 -14.41
CA HIS A 102 -1.41 5.30 -13.13
C HIS A 102 -2.13 6.43 -12.37
N LYS A 103 -2.99 7.20 -13.04
CA LYS A 103 -3.69 8.36 -12.46
C LYS A 103 -4.95 7.89 -11.73
N GLY A 104 -4.77 7.49 -10.47
CA GLY A 104 -5.86 6.98 -9.63
C GLY A 104 -6.38 7.96 -8.58
N LEU A 105 -7.48 7.59 -7.93
CA LEU A 105 -8.05 8.35 -6.80
C LEU A 105 -7.44 7.89 -5.48
N SER A 106 -7.17 8.82 -4.56
CA SER A 106 -6.68 8.52 -3.21
C SER A 106 -7.84 8.36 -2.23
N PHE A 107 -8.46 7.18 -2.19
CA PHE A 107 -9.54 6.87 -1.23
C PHE A 107 -9.26 5.66 -0.34
N LEU A 108 -8.02 5.17 -0.36
CA LEU A 108 -7.58 4.04 0.42
C LEU A 108 -6.58 4.51 1.47
N ALA A 109 -6.91 4.27 2.75
CA ALA A 109 -6.08 4.60 3.89
C ALA A 109 -5.05 3.50 4.17
N HIS A 110 -3.85 3.89 4.60
CA HIS A 110 -2.73 3.03 4.94
C HIS A 110 -2.20 3.33 6.35
N PRO A 111 -2.95 3.00 7.42
CA PRO A 111 -2.38 3.08 8.76
C PRO A 111 -1.14 2.17 8.88
N PRO A 112 -0.08 2.60 9.58
CA PRO A 112 0.01 3.81 10.40
C PRO A 112 0.46 5.09 9.66
N PHE A 113 0.73 5.01 8.35
CA PHE A 113 1.31 6.12 7.57
C PHE A 113 0.31 7.23 7.25
N ASP A 114 -0.95 6.86 7.03
CA ASP A 114 -2.06 7.80 7.10
C ASP A 114 -2.50 7.96 8.56
N ASP A 115 -2.65 9.20 9.02
CA ASP A 115 -2.96 9.54 10.42
C ASP A 115 -4.33 10.19 10.63
N ASN A 116 -5.01 10.56 9.55
CA ASN A 116 -6.30 11.23 9.53
C ASN A 116 -7.37 10.39 8.84
N LEU A 117 -8.64 10.62 9.19
CA LEU A 117 -9.78 9.91 8.59
C LEU A 117 -10.13 10.38 7.16
N VAL A 118 -9.47 11.45 6.71
CA VAL A 118 -9.60 12.04 5.38
C VAL A 118 -8.22 12.15 4.74
N ASN A 119 -8.18 12.14 3.42
CA ASN A 119 -6.96 12.34 2.63
C ASN A 119 -6.51 13.81 2.65
N GLU A 120 -5.37 14.10 2.02
CA GLU A 120 -4.80 15.46 1.90
C GLU A 120 -5.76 16.47 1.23
N ALA A 121 -6.69 16.00 0.40
CA ALA A 121 -7.71 16.82 -0.25
C ALA A 121 -8.99 17.00 0.62
N GLY A 122 -8.98 16.52 1.87
CA GLY A 122 -10.13 16.58 2.78
C GLY A 122 -11.26 15.61 2.44
N GLN A 123 -11.02 14.63 1.57
CA GLN A 123 -12.02 13.63 1.17
C GLN A 123 -11.93 12.40 2.07
N PRO A 124 -13.06 11.76 2.41
CA PRO A 124 -13.04 10.56 3.23
C PRO A 124 -12.32 9.40 2.54
N TYR A 125 -11.62 8.61 3.34
CA TYR A 125 -11.19 7.27 2.93
C TYR A 125 -12.40 6.33 2.93
N TYR A 126 -12.54 5.51 1.88
CA TYR A 126 -13.62 4.51 1.75
C TYR A 126 -13.11 3.08 1.95
N LEU A 127 -11.79 2.90 1.90
CA LEU A 127 -11.14 1.62 2.07
C LEU A 127 -9.97 1.78 3.03
N MET A 128 -9.65 0.70 3.74
CA MET A 128 -8.49 0.66 4.62
C MET A 128 -7.66 -0.57 4.28
N HIS A 129 -6.40 -0.35 3.91
CA HIS A 129 -5.44 -1.41 3.67
C HIS A 129 -4.67 -1.70 4.95
N LEU A 130 -5.18 -2.66 5.72
CA LEU A 130 -4.54 -3.12 6.96
C LEU A 130 -3.39 -4.08 6.63
N THR A 131 -2.23 -3.54 6.28
CA THR A 131 -1.04 -4.36 5.93
C THR A 131 0.12 -4.17 6.89
N TYR A 132 0.40 -2.95 7.31
CA TYR A 132 1.59 -2.66 8.08
C TYR A 132 1.36 -2.88 9.58
N PRO A 133 2.37 -3.37 10.31
CA PRO A 133 2.34 -3.29 11.76
C PRO A 133 2.29 -1.82 12.18
N MET A 134 1.50 -1.53 13.20
CA MET A 134 1.38 -0.20 13.79
C MET A 134 2.24 -0.22 15.05
N ARG A 135 3.42 0.40 15.02
CA ARG A 135 4.38 0.41 16.13
C ARG A 135 4.70 1.84 16.50
N TYR A 136 4.55 2.19 17.78
CA TYR A 136 4.76 3.52 18.28
C TYR A 136 5.62 3.48 19.55
N ASN A 137 6.57 4.41 19.65
CA ASN A 137 7.24 4.68 20.92
C ASN A 137 6.46 5.73 21.75
N SER A 138 6.89 5.96 22.98
CA SER A 138 6.26 6.86 23.96
C SER A 138 6.28 8.33 23.52
N SER A 139 7.09 8.68 22.52
CA SER A 139 7.08 10.02 21.90
C SER A 139 6.02 10.17 20.79
N GLY A 140 5.28 9.10 20.48
CA GLY A 140 4.27 9.08 19.43
C GLY A 140 4.81 8.88 18.02
N LYS A 141 6.08 8.49 17.88
CA LYS A 141 6.70 8.22 16.57
C LYS A 141 6.52 6.78 16.14
N ILE A 142 6.28 6.58 14.85
CA ILE A 142 6.34 5.25 14.23
C ILE A 142 7.78 4.75 14.29
N VAL A 143 7.96 3.50 14.71
CA VAL A 143 9.27 2.84 14.81
C VAL A 143 9.30 1.57 13.96
N GLU A 144 10.49 1.18 13.52
CA GLU A 144 10.65 0.04 12.61
C GLU A 144 10.62 -1.29 13.36
N THR A 145 11.29 -1.35 14.51
CA THR A 145 11.46 -2.58 15.29
C THR A 145 10.44 -2.71 16.41
N LEU A 146 10.25 -3.93 16.92
CA LEU A 146 9.35 -4.16 18.05
C LEU A 146 9.99 -3.72 19.36
N GLU A 147 11.32 -3.82 19.45
CA GLU A 147 12.14 -3.45 20.60
C GLU A 147 12.07 -1.96 20.93
N GLU A 148 11.84 -1.12 19.91
CA GLU A 148 11.67 0.34 20.05
C GLU A 148 10.21 0.74 20.36
N ALA A 149 9.26 -0.20 20.31
CA ALA A 149 7.84 0.09 20.41
C ALA A 149 7.34 -0.03 21.85
N ASP A 150 6.78 1.06 22.38
CA ASP A 150 6.07 1.07 23.67
C ASP A 150 4.60 0.66 23.52
N TRP A 151 4.05 0.81 22.31
CA TRP A 151 2.76 0.25 21.92
C TRP A 151 2.85 -0.30 20.51
N PHE A 152 2.23 -1.45 20.27
CA PHE A 152 2.11 -1.99 18.92
C PHE A 152 0.81 -2.77 18.71
N PHE A 153 0.40 -2.82 17.45
CA PHE A 153 -0.60 -3.75 16.95
C PHE A 153 -0.10 -4.32 15.62
N ASP A 154 -0.11 -5.65 15.48
CA ASP A 154 0.08 -6.32 14.21
C ASP A 154 -0.99 -7.39 14.06
N LYS A 155 -1.77 -7.31 12.98
CA LYS A 155 -2.80 -8.32 12.68
C LYS A 155 -2.21 -9.73 12.55
N ARG A 156 -0.93 -9.85 12.18
CA ARG A 156 -0.24 -11.14 12.00
C ARG A 156 -0.07 -11.90 13.32
N SER A 157 -0.10 -11.20 14.45
CA SER A 157 -0.12 -11.82 15.78
C SER A 157 -1.36 -12.69 16.02
N TYR A 158 -2.40 -12.49 15.21
CA TYR A 158 -3.68 -13.21 15.27
C TYR A 158 -3.88 -14.18 14.09
N GLY A 159 -2.79 -14.65 13.47
CA GLY A 159 -2.88 -15.59 12.34
C GLY A 159 -3.39 -16.99 12.74
N ALA A 160 -3.10 -17.44 13.96
CA ALA A 160 -3.47 -18.77 14.46
C ALA A 160 -4.72 -18.75 15.36
N ARG A 161 -5.09 -17.59 15.91
CA ARG A 161 -6.24 -17.41 16.80
C ARG A 161 -6.84 -16.04 16.56
N PRO A 162 -8.17 -15.88 16.62
CA PRO A 162 -8.78 -14.57 16.46
C PRO A 162 -8.27 -13.58 17.52
N PRO A 163 -8.24 -12.27 17.23
CA PRO A 163 -7.94 -11.26 18.25
C PRO A 163 -8.94 -11.35 19.40
N PRO A 164 -8.51 -11.18 20.67
CA PRO A 164 -9.43 -11.21 21.79
C PRO A 164 -10.43 -10.04 21.73
N ARG A 165 -11.57 -10.20 22.39
CA ARG A 165 -12.49 -9.08 22.64
C ARG A 165 -11.81 -8.00 23.49
N ASN A 166 -12.29 -6.76 23.34
CA ASN A 166 -11.89 -5.62 24.17
C ASN A 166 -10.38 -5.35 24.15
N LEU A 167 -9.78 -5.35 22.96
CA LEU A 167 -8.43 -4.86 22.73
C LEU A 167 -8.26 -3.46 23.33
N PRO A 168 -7.15 -3.19 24.04
CA PRO A 168 -6.91 -1.88 24.63
C PRO A 168 -6.81 -0.83 23.53
N LEU A 169 -7.49 0.31 23.74
CA LEU A 169 -7.33 1.47 22.87
C LEU A 169 -5.87 1.93 22.86
N PRO A 170 -5.39 2.48 21.73
CA PRO A 170 -4.03 3.00 21.66
C PRO A 170 -3.82 4.11 22.71
N PRO A 171 -2.66 4.16 23.37
CA PRO A 171 -2.32 5.21 24.34
C PRO A 171 -2.40 6.62 23.73
N ALA A 172 -2.53 7.65 24.57
CA ALA A 172 -2.66 9.04 24.12
C ALA A 172 -1.46 9.54 23.29
N PHE A 173 -0.27 8.97 23.46
CA PHE A 173 0.89 9.31 22.63
C PHE A 173 0.76 8.81 21.18
N VAL A 174 -0.11 7.82 20.93
CA VAL A 174 -0.44 7.34 19.57
C VAL A 174 -1.52 8.25 18.99
N ASN A 175 -1.11 9.45 18.58
CA ASN A 175 -2.00 10.45 18.00
C ASN A 175 -2.29 10.15 16.51
N ASN A 176 -2.96 9.02 16.23
CA ASN A 176 -3.36 8.61 14.89
C ASN A 176 -4.83 8.13 14.91
N GLY A 177 -5.70 8.87 14.23
CA GLY A 177 -7.14 8.61 14.22
C GLY A 177 -7.52 7.31 13.51
N LEU A 178 -6.78 6.92 12.47
CA LEU A 178 -7.00 5.66 11.77
C LEU A 178 -6.57 4.45 12.62
N VAL A 179 -5.48 4.56 13.37
CA VAL A 179 -5.03 3.51 14.31
C VAL A 179 -6.09 3.28 15.38
N ALA A 180 -6.61 4.34 15.99
CA ALA A 180 -7.71 4.23 16.95
C ALA A 180 -8.98 3.65 16.32
N LEU A 181 -9.30 4.04 15.09
CA LEU A 181 -10.44 3.49 14.35
C LEU A 181 -10.29 1.98 14.12
N VAL A 182 -9.10 1.48 13.74
CA VAL A 182 -8.84 0.03 13.57
C VAL A 182 -9.18 -0.73 14.84
N ILE A 183 -8.68 -0.30 15.99
CA ILE A 183 -8.92 -0.99 17.27
C ILE A 183 -10.41 -0.93 17.64
N ASN A 184 -11.07 0.21 17.43
CA ASN A 184 -12.51 0.33 17.66
C ASN A 184 -13.33 -0.60 16.77
N MET A 185 -13.03 -0.69 15.46
CA MET A 185 -13.72 -1.59 14.54
C MET A 185 -13.53 -3.07 14.92
N LEU A 186 -12.32 -3.44 15.36
CA LEU A 186 -12.07 -4.80 15.86
C LEU A 186 -12.89 -5.06 17.12
N ASN A 187 -12.89 -4.15 18.08
CA ASN A 187 -13.69 -4.29 19.30
C ASN A 187 -15.19 -4.38 19.01
N GLU A 188 -15.71 -3.53 18.12
CA GLU A 188 -17.11 -3.58 17.69
C GLU A 188 -17.44 -4.93 17.06
N ALA A 189 -16.65 -5.38 16.09
CA ALA A 189 -16.89 -6.62 15.37
C ALA A 189 -16.77 -7.85 16.28
N THR A 190 -15.68 -7.94 17.06
CA THR A 190 -15.47 -9.05 18.00
C THR A 190 -16.59 -9.09 19.04
N ASN A 191 -17.07 -7.93 19.51
CA ASN A 191 -18.19 -7.86 20.45
C ASN A 191 -19.52 -8.33 19.85
N ALA A 192 -19.78 -8.00 18.58
CA ALA A 192 -21.03 -8.33 17.91
C ALA A 192 -21.13 -9.79 17.45
N ILE A 193 -20.00 -10.47 17.15
CA ILE A 193 -20.01 -11.82 16.60
C ILE A 193 -20.20 -12.86 17.73
N PRO A 194 -21.25 -13.70 17.70
CA PRO A 194 -21.44 -14.79 18.67
C PRO A 194 -20.30 -15.82 18.61
N CYS A 195 -20.00 -16.48 19.72
CA CYS A 195 -18.99 -17.56 19.82
C CYS A 195 -17.57 -17.16 19.36
N TRP A 196 -17.26 -15.86 19.29
CA TRP A 196 -15.95 -15.37 18.84
C TRP A 196 -14.76 -15.99 19.61
N ASP A 197 -14.92 -16.19 20.92
CA ASP A 197 -13.86 -16.67 21.81
C ASP A 197 -13.66 -18.19 21.76
N GLU A 198 -14.61 -18.92 21.15
CA GLU A 198 -14.54 -20.38 21.05
C GLU A 198 -13.52 -20.82 20.00
N GLY A 199 -13.01 -19.88 19.18
CA GLY A 199 -12.13 -20.15 18.06
C GLY A 199 -12.91 -20.86 16.96
N LEU A 200 -12.98 -20.26 15.77
CA LEU A 200 -13.41 -21.02 14.62
C LEU A 200 -12.40 -22.16 14.43
N ALA A 201 -12.80 -23.37 14.79
CA ALA A 201 -12.13 -24.60 14.37
C ALA A 201 -12.27 -24.66 12.84
N PHE A 202 -11.38 -23.95 12.15
CA PHE A 202 -11.22 -24.10 10.72
C PHE A 202 -10.60 -25.48 10.51
N TYR A 203 -11.46 -26.44 10.15
CA TYR A 203 -11.08 -27.75 9.64
C TYR A 203 -10.24 -27.61 8.36
#